data_AF-W9PR37-F1
#
_entry.id   AF-W9PR37-F1
#
_cell.length_a   1.000
_cell.length_b   1.000
_cell.length_c   1.000
_cell.angle_alpha   90.00
_cell.angle_beta   90.00
_cell.angle_gamma   90.00
#
_symmetry.space_group_name_H-M   'P 1'
#
loop_
_entity.id
_entity.type
_entity.pdbx_description
1 polymer ?
#
loop_
_entity_poly.entity_id
_entity_poly.type
_entity_poly.pdbx_seq_one_letter_code
_entity_poly.pdbx_strand_id
1 'polypeptide(L)'
;MTSSNEPFYLRYYSGHMGRFGHEFLEFDFRVVGDGRSAVARYANNSNYRNDSLIRKEMCVSSVVVDEIKRIIKTSEITKEDDSKWPQKNKDGRQELEIRIGNDHIAFEVGH
;
A
#
# COMPACT_ATOMS: atom_id res chain seq x y z
N MET A 1 5.11 -26.87 4.62
CA MET A 1 6.34 -26.16 4.23
C MET A 1 5.92 -24.93 3.46
N THR A 2 5.84 -23.79 4.15
CA THR A 2 5.48 -22.52 3.51
C THR A 2 6.66 -22.09 2.64
N SER A 3 6.39 -21.84 1.37
CA SER A 3 7.33 -21.31 0.36
C SER A 3 7.91 -19.97 0.83
N SER A 4 9.04 -20.02 1.54
CA SER A 4 9.69 -18.87 2.17
C SER A 4 10.20 -17.79 1.20
N ASN A 5 10.01 -17.97 -0.10
CA ASN A 5 10.57 -17.13 -1.16
C ASN A 5 9.52 -16.53 -2.11
N GLU A 6 8.23 -16.59 -1.78
CA GLU A 6 7.22 -15.94 -2.61
C GLU A 6 7.39 -14.42 -2.62
N PRO A 7 7.55 -13.78 -3.79
CA PRO A 7 7.58 -12.33 -3.91
C PRO A 7 6.35 -11.72 -3.25
N PHE A 8 6.58 -10.72 -2.41
CA PHE A 8 5.51 -9.98 -1.74
C PHE A 8 5.77 -8.48 -1.87
N TYR A 9 4.75 -7.78 -2.34
CA TYR A 9 4.71 -6.34 -2.42
C TYR A 9 3.30 -5.86 -2.12
N LEU A 10 3.19 -4.80 -1.34
CA LEU A 10 1.94 -4.09 -1.08
C LEU A 10 2.25 -2.60 -1.08
N ARG A 11 1.47 -1.80 -1.79
CA ARG A 11 1.50 -0.34 -1.75
C ARG A 11 0.09 0.18 -1.63
N TYR A 12 -0.10 1.14 -0.74
CA TYR A 12 -1.33 1.91 -0.63
C TYR A 12 -1.02 3.39 -0.73
N TYR A 13 -1.81 4.09 -1.52
CA TYR A 13 -1.77 5.54 -1.65
C TYR A 13 -3.18 6.08 -1.45
N SER A 14 -3.30 7.19 -0.73
CA SER A 14 -4.52 7.98 -0.63
C SER A 14 -4.14 9.45 -0.67
N GLY A 15 -4.67 10.20 -1.61
CA GLY A 15 -4.34 11.61 -1.72
C GLY A 15 -5.36 12.42 -2.48
N HIS A 16 -5.31 13.72 -2.25
CA HIS A 16 -6.22 14.67 -2.86
C HIS A 16 -5.56 16.04 -3.06
N MET A 17 -6.17 16.85 -3.92
CA MET A 17 -5.80 18.24 -4.14
C MET A 17 -6.69 19.14 -3.29
N GLY A 18 -6.22 19.48 -2.10
CA GLY A 18 -6.88 20.41 -1.21
C GLY A 18 -6.61 21.87 -1.57
N ARG A 19 -7.23 22.79 -0.83
CA ARG A 19 -7.01 24.25 -0.97
C ARG A 19 -5.55 24.65 -0.78
N PHE A 20 -4.79 23.88 0.01
CA PHE A 20 -3.41 24.17 0.40
C PHE A 20 -2.38 23.32 -0.35
N GLY A 21 -2.81 22.68 -1.45
CA GLY A 21 -1.94 21.88 -2.31
C GLY A 21 -2.20 20.39 -2.18
N HIS A 22 -1.18 19.60 -2.49
CA HIS A 22 -1.29 18.15 -2.56
C HIS A 22 -1.09 17.52 -1.19
N GLU A 23 -2.14 16.89 -0.66
CA GLU A 23 -2.10 16.13 0.58
C GLU A 23 -2.21 14.64 0.28
N PHE A 24 -1.38 13.83 0.91
CA PHE A 24 -1.39 12.39 0.71
C PHE A 24 -0.81 11.60 1.88
N LEU A 25 -1.21 10.34 1.93
CA LEU A 25 -0.63 9.28 2.73
C LEU A 25 -0.23 8.15 1.77
N GLU A 26 0.99 7.67 1.89
CA GLU A 26 1.47 6.50 1.14
C GLU A 26 2.29 5.59 2.05
N PHE A 27 2.11 4.29 1.89
CA PHE A 27 3.01 3.32 2.47
C PHE A 27 3.19 2.11 1.56
N ASP A 28 4.34 1.47 1.65
CA ASP A 28 4.59 0.21 0.97
C ASP A 28 5.42 -0.76 1.81
N PHE A 29 5.23 -2.04 1.54
CA PHE A 29 5.96 -3.16 2.09
C PHE A 29 6.55 -3.96 0.95
N ARG A 30 7.86 -4.20 0.98
CA ARG A 30 8.57 -5.04 0.01
C ARG A 30 9.44 -6.05 0.73
N VAL A 31 9.20 -7.33 0.49
CA VAL A 31 10.10 -8.39 0.97
C VAL A 31 11.47 -8.25 0.31
N VAL A 32 12.53 -8.40 1.10
CA VAL A 32 13.93 -8.29 0.65
C VAL A 32 14.73 -9.53 1.03
N GLY A 33 15.82 -9.77 0.29
CA GLY A 33 16.77 -10.83 0.58
C GLY A 33 16.17 -12.23 0.45
N ASP A 34 16.34 -13.04 1.49
CA ASP A 34 15.90 -14.44 1.58
C ASP A 34 14.47 -14.61 2.14
N GLY A 35 13.67 -13.55 2.12
CA GLY A 35 12.28 -13.58 2.60
C GLY A 35 12.11 -13.35 4.10
N ARG A 36 13.21 -13.20 4.86
CA ARG A 36 13.14 -13.07 6.34
C ARG A 36 12.81 -11.66 6.85
N SER A 37 12.85 -10.66 5.98
CA SER A 37 12.51 -9.28 6.32
C SER A 37 11.88 -8.56 5.15
N ALA A 38 11.20 -7.46 5.45
CA ALA A 38 10.70 -6.53 4.45
C ALA A 38 11.13 -5.10 4.80
N VAL A 39 11.30 -4.29 3.77
CA VAL A 39 11.41 -2.84 3.91
C VAL A 39 10.00 -2.27 3.91
N ALA A 40 9.67 -1.52 4.96
CA ALA A 40 8.44 -0.76 5.07
C ALA A 40 8.76 0.72 4.93
N ARG A 41 8.11 1.40 3.99
CA ARG A 41 8.26 2.85 3.76
C ARG A 41 6.93 3.53 3.99
N TYR A 42 7.01 4.73 4.55
CA TYR A 42 5.87 5.56 4.87
C TYR A 42 6.16 7.01 4.47
N ALA A 43 5.22 7.64 3.80
CA ALA A 43 5.22 9.05 3.47
C ALA A 43 3.86 9.66 3.82
N ASN A 44 3.86 10.80 4.50
CA ASN A 44 2.64 11.56 4.78
C ASN A 44 2.88 13.05 4.61
N ASN A 45 2.11 13.65 3.72
CA ASN A 45 2.05 15.08 3.50
C ASN A 45 0.64 15.58 3.83
N SER A 46 0.45 16.26 4.96
CA SER A 46 -0.85 16.77 5.37
C SER A 46 -0.99 18.29 5.23
N ASN A 47 0.08 19.03 4.91
CA ASN A 47 0.13 20.51 4.87
C ASN A 47 -0.53 21.24 6.07
N TYR A 48 -0.92 20.51 7.12
CA TYR A 48 -1.64 21.02 8.27
C TYR A 48 -0.61 21.73 9.15
N ARG A 49 -0.85 23.02 9.41
CA ARG A 49 0.05 23.88 10.21
C ARG A 49 1.48 24.00 9.67
N ASN A 50 1.65 23.95 8.34
CA ASN A 50 2.98 23.98 7.69
C ASN A 50 3.89 22.82 8.14
N ASP A 51 3.32 21.66 8.49
CA ASP A 51 4.15 20.51 8.80
C ASP A 51 4.92 20.06 7.55
N SER A 52 6.13 19.61 7.77
CA SER A 52 7.00 19.10 6.71
C SER A 52 6.60 17.67 6.33
N LEU A 53 6.87 17.31 5.07
CA LEU A 53 6.65 15.93 4.59
C LEU A 53 7.36 14.91 5.49
N ILE A 54 6.58 14.05 6.14
CA ILE A 54 7.11 12.98 6.98
C ILE A 54 7.49 11.81 6.07
N ARG A 55 8.76 11.38 6.13
CA ARG A 55 9.23 10.15 5.49
C ARG A 55 9.90 9.26 6.52
N LYS A 56 9.53 7.99 6.55
CA LYS A 56 10.14 6.97 7.40
C LYS A 56 10.37 5.70 6.61
N GLU A 57 11.48 5.06 6.89
CA GLU A 57 11.85 3.76 6.36
C GLU A 57 12.28 2.88 7.53
N MET A 58 11.84 1.62 7.53
CA MET A 58 12.17 0.66 8.58
C MET A 58 12.22 -0.75 8.01
N CYS A 59 13.03 -1.60 8.63
CA CYS A 59 12.99 -3.04 8.37
C CYS A 59 12.00 -3.71 9.33
N VAL A 60 11.08 -4.51 8.79
CA VAL A 60 10.14 -5.32 9.57
C VAL A 60 10.50 -6.80 9.44
N SER A 61 10.20 -7.57 10.48
CA SER A 61 10.43 -9.02 10.48
C SER A 61 9.44 -9.74 9.56
N SER A 62 9.78 -10.97 9.15
CA SER A 62 8.88 -11.83 8.39
C SER A 62 7.54 -12.06 9.07
N VAL A 63 7.48 -12.05 10.42
CA VAL A 63 6.22 -12.21 11.18
C VAL A 63 5.20 -11.11 10.82
N VAL A 64 5.66 -9.88 10.63
CA VAL A 64 4.80 -8.77 10.19
C VAL A 64 4.30 -9.01 8.77
N VAL A 65 5.19 -9.46 7.88
CA VAL A 65 4.84 -9.77 6.49
C VAL A 65 3.81 -10.90 6.41
N ASP A 66 4.00 -11.96 7.19
CA ASP A 66 3.09 -13.11 7.22
C ASP A 66 1.71 -12.71 7.72
N GLU A 67 1.62 -11.79 8.68
CA GLU A 67 0.35 -11.26 9.15
C GLU A 67 -0.33 -10.38 8.10
N ILE A 68 0.42 -9.54 7.38
CA ILE A 68 -0.14 -8.76 6.25
C ILE A 68 -0.67 -9.70 5.17
N LYS A 69 0.10 -10.75 4.80
CA LYS A 69 -0.35 -11.78 3.85
C LYS A 69 -1.61 -12.48 4.35
N ARG A 70 -1.72 -12.78 5.66
CA ARG A 70 -2.92 -13.37 6.27
C ARG A 70 -4.12 -12.44 6.13
N ILE A 71 -3.96 -11.15 6.42
CA ILE A 71 -5.02 -10.14 6.29
C ILE A 71 -5.52 -10.06 4.84
N ILE A 72 -4.61 -9.97 3.86
CA ILE A 72 -4.95 -9.93 2.43
C ILE A 72 -5.72 -11.17 1.98
N LYS A 73 -5.26 -12.37 2.39
CA LYS A 73 -5.94 -13.62 2.04
C LYS A 73 -7.32 -13.72 2.71
N THR A 74 -7.45 -13.22 3.93
CA THR A 74 -8.71 -13.25 4.70
C THR A 74 -9.73 -12.27 4.14
N SER A 75 -9.30 -11.12 3.62
CA SER A 75 -10.21 -10.13 3.01
C SER A 75 -10.70 -10.53 1.62
N GLU A 76 -10.09 -11.53 1.00
CA GLU A 76 -10.36 -11.96 -0.38
C GLU A 76 -10.20 -10.86 -1.44
N ILE A 77 -9.51 -9.76 -1.11
CA ILE A 77 -9.38 -8.57 -1.96
C ILE A 77 -8.76 -8.87 -3.34
N THR A 78 -7.97 -9.94 -3.46
CA THR A 78 -7.39 -10.38 -4.74
C THR A 78 -8.41 -10.98 -5.71
N LYS A 79 -9.64 -11.25 -5.26
CA LYS A 79 -10.75 -11.73 -6.10
C LYS A 79 -11.64 -10.61 -6.62
N GLU A 80 -11.42 -9.38 -6.17
CA GLU A 80 -12.22 -8.21 -6.54
C GLU A 80 -11.72 -7.55 -7.83
N ASP A 81 -12.55 -6.67 -8.39
CA ASP A 81 -12.28 -5.93 -9.61
C ASP A 81 -12.85 -4.51 -9.49
N ASP A 82 -12.05 -3.51 -9.87
CA ASP A 82 -12.38 -2.09 -9.72
C ASP A 82 -13.08 -1.48 -10.94
N SER A 83 -13.41 -2.27 -11.97
CA SER A 83 -14.02 -1.76 -13.23
C SER A 83 -15.34 -1.02 -13.04
N LYS A 84 -16.05 -1.29 -11.93
CA LYS A 84 -17.32 -0.66 -11.57
C LYS A 84 -17.20 0.34 -10.43
N TRP A 85 -16.00 0.61 -9.95
CA TRP A 85 -15.78 1.54 -8.85
C TRP A 85 -15.78 2.99 -9.37
N PRO A 86 -16.06 3.97 -8.49
CA PRO A 86 -15.97 5.38 -8.84
C PRO A 86 -14.60 5.73 -9.42
N GLN A 87 -14.58 6.39 -10.57
CA GLN A 87 -13.34 6.80 -11.22
C GLN A 87 -12.68 7.95 -10.45
N LYS A 88 -11.34 8.05 -10.51
CA LYS A 88 -10.61 9.17 -9.94
C LYS A 88 -11.17 10.51 -10.41
N ASN A 89 -11.35 11.44 -9.48
CA ASN A 89 -11.78 12.80 -9.75
C ASN A 89 -10.73 13.78 -9.20
N LYS A 90 -11.03 15.08 -9.26
CA LYS A 90 -10.14 16.12 -8.74
C LYS A 90 -10.13 16.17 -7.21
N ASP A 91 -11.14 15.60 -6.57
CA ASP A 91 -11.39 15.69 -5.13
C ASP A 91 -10.62 14.63 -4.35
N GLY A 92 -10.20 13.54 -4.99
CA GLY A 92 -9.27 12.59 -4.41
C GLY A 92 -9.14 11.30 -5.19
N ARG A 93 -8.11 10.52 -4.84
CA ARG A 93 -7.94 9.16 -5.32
C ARG A 93 -7.30 8.27 -4.26
N GLN A 94 -7.62 6.99 -4.33
CA GLN A 94 -6.93 5.92 -3.63
C GLN A 94 -6.39 4.92 -4.64
N GLU A 95 -5.21 4.39 -4.36
CA GLU A 95 -4.58 3.33 -5.15
C GLU A 95 -4.15 2.21 -4.20
N LEU A 96 -4.45 0.97 -4.57
CA LEU A 96 -4.01 -0.22 -3.85
C LEU A 96 -3.34 -1.18 -4.84
N GLU A 97 -2.07 -1.49 -4.61
CA GLU A 97 -1.34 -2.46 -5.43
C GLU A 97 -0.81 -3.58 -4.55
N ILE A 98 -1.11 -4.82 -4.92
CA ILE A 98 -0.71 -6.00 -4.16
C ILE A 98 -0.17 -7.06 -5.12
N ARG A 99 1.03 -7.56 -4.84
CA ARG A 99 1.58 -8.77 -5.44
C ARG A 99 1.86 -9.80 -4.36
N ILE A 100 1.21 -10.96 -4.46
CA ILE A 100 1.32 -12.03 -3.47
C ILE A 100 1.27 -13.40 -4.17
N GLY A 101 2.39 -14.13 -4.13
CA GLY A 101 2.51 -15.39 -4.86
C GLY A 101 2.37 -15.16 -6.37
N ASN A 102 1.34 -15.74 -6.97
CA ASN A 102 1.03 -15.57 -8.40
C ASN A 102 0.00 -14.47 -8.66
N ASP A 103 -0.65 -13.94 -7.63
CA ASP A 103 -1.69 -12.93 -7.77
C ASP A 103 -1.06 -11.53 -7.84
N HIS A 104 -1.56 -10.70 -8.75
CA HIS A 104 -1.24 -9.28 -8.85
C HIS A 104 -2.52 -8.50 -9.12
N ILE A 105 -2.85 -7.59 -8.22
CA ILE A 105 -3.94 -6.62 -8.38
C ILE A 105 -3.41 -5.20 -8.28
N ALA A 106 -4.05 -4.29 -9.00
CA ALA A 106 -3.81 -2.86 -8.93
C ALA A 106 -5.16 -2.17 -9.10
N PHE A 107 -5.67 -1.59 -8.02
CA PHE A 107 -6.95 -0.89 -7.99
C PHE A 107 -6.73 0.62 -7.93
N GLU A 108 -7.62 1.36 -8.58
CA GLU A 108 -7.73 2.80 -8.49
C GLU A 108 -9.19 3.23 -8.29
N VAL A 109 -9.43 4.09 -7.30
CA VAL A 109 -10.78 4.60 -7.01
C VAL A 109 -10.76 6.09 -6.69
N GLY A 110 -11.78 6.81 -7.14
CA GLY A 110 -12.03 8.20 -6.76
C GLY A 110 -12.64 8.33 -5.37
N HIS A 111 -12.34 9.44 -4.72
CA HIS A 111 -12.95 9.82 -3.44
C HIS A 111 -14.16 10.74 -3.64
#